data_AF-A0A5K1HRP1-F1
#
_entry.id   AF-A0A5K1HRP1-F1
#
_cell.length_a   1.000
_cell.length_b   1.000
_cell.length_c   1.000
_cell.angle_alpha   90.00
_cell.angle_beta   90.00
_cell.angle_gamma   90.00
#
_symmetry.space_group_name_H-M   'P 1'
#
loop_
_entity.id
_entity.type
_entity.pdbx_description
1 polymer ?
#
loop_
_entity_poly.entity_id
_entity_poly.type
_entity_poly.pdbx_seq_one_letter_code
_entity_poly.pdbx_strand_id
1 'polypeptide(L)'
;KNLDLVGATAIEDELQDDVIQTITDMRLAGMTFFILTGDKKETAVNIGRSCGLVDRDALLVDIPTYDPGDEHGWQLKIKKLNEIKEKK
;
A
#
# COMPACT_ATOMS: atom_id res chain seq x y z
N LYS A 1 6.79 26.10 -20.69
CA LYS A 1 6.97 25.61 -19.31
C LYS A 1 8.38 25.03 -19.22
N ASN A 2 9.35 25.78 -18.72
CA ASN A 2 10.69 25.29 -18.40
C ASN A 2 10.86 25.46 -16.89
N LEU A 3 10.99 24.36 -16.17
CA LEU A 3 11.34 24.33 -14.75
C LEU A 3 12.65 23.56 -14.64
N ASP A 4 13.59 24.11 -13.87
CA ASP A 4 14.85 23.44 -13.55
C ASP A 4 14.74 22.81 -12.16
N LEU A 5 15.08 21.53 -12.04
CA LEU A 5 15.12 20.83 -10.77
C LEU A 5 16.33 21.33 -9.97
N VAL A 6 16.08 22.02 -8.86
CA VAL A 6 17.13 22.59 -8.00
C VAL A 6 17.47 21.72 -6.79
N GLY A 7 16.66 20.69 -6.50
CA GLY A 7 16.87 19.79 -5.37
C GLY A 7 15.62 18.99 -5.01
N ALA A 8 15.76 18.13 -4.00
CA ALA A 8 14.67 17.33 -3.42
C ALA A 8 14.85 17.24 -1.91
N THR A 9 13.74 17.10 -1.18
CA THR A 9 13.71 16.86 0.27
C THR A 9 12.89 15.62 0.56
N ALA A 10 13.20 14.92 1.65
CA ALA A 10 12.39 13.83 2.16
C ALA A 10 12.09 14.09 3.64
N ILE A 11 10.86 13.81 4.04
CA ILE A 11 10.41 13.84 5.43
C ILE A 11 9.86 12.44 5.70
N GLU A 12 10.21 11.89 6.86
CA GLU A 12 9.70 10.60 7.32
C GLU A 12 8.60 10.84 8.35
N ASP A 13 7.54 10.05 8.26
CA ASP A 13 6.50 10.01 9.29
C ASP A 13 7.03 9.19 10.47
N GLU A 14 7.21 9.88 11.60
CA GLU A 14 7.69 9.25 12.83
C GLU A 14 6.64 8.27 13.36
N LEU A 15 7.07 7.02 13.55
CA LEU A 15 6.27 5.99 14.18
C LEU A 15 6.38 6.12 15.70
N GLN A 16 5.35 5.66 16.41
CA GLN A 16 5.45 5.50 17.85
C GLN A 16 6.53 4.47 18.21
N ASP A 17 7.08 4.61 19.41
CA ASP A 17 8.03 3.67 19.97
C ASP A 17 7.47 2.24 19.92
N ASP A 18 8.36 1.28 19.64
CA ASP A 18 8.08 -0.16 19.64
C ASP A 18 7.02 -0.67 18.66
N VAL A 19 6.48 0.16 17.75
CA VAL A 19 5.49 -0.27 16.74
C VAL A 19 6.01 -1.43 15.90
N ILE A 20 7.25 -1.34 15.40
CA ILE A 20 7.86 -2.36 14.55
C ILE A 20 8.04 -3.68 15.32
N GLN A 21 8.57 -3.61 16.54
CA GLN A 21 8.79 -4.77 17.40
C GLN A 21 7.45 -5.45 17.70
N THR A 22 6.44 -4.66 18.08
CA THR A 22 5.10 -5.16 18.40
C THR A 22 4.45 -5.87 17.22
N ILE A 23 4.51 -5.29 16.02
CA ILE A 23 3.97 -5.92 14.80
C ILE A 23 4.70 -7.23 14.50
N THR A 24 6.02 -7.25 14.68
CA THR A 24 6.86 -8.44 14.43
C THR A 24 6.48 -9.57 15.39
N ASP A 25 6.37 -9.29 16.68
CA ASP A 25 6.03 -10.30 17.69
C ASP A 25 4.63 -10.87 17.47
N MET A 26 3.66 -10.01 17.15
CA MET A 26 2.31 -10.47 16.83
C MET A 26 2.26 -11.30 15.53
N ARG A 27 3.04 -10.95 14.50
CA ARG A 27 3.16 -11.78 13.28
C ARG A 27 3.79 -13.14 13.58
N LEU A 28 4.81 -13.20 14.43
CA LEU A 28 5.42 -14.45 14.90
C LEU A 28 4.43 -15.30 15.70
N ALA A 29 3.49 -14.66 16.41
CA ALA A 29 2.38 -15.33 17.07
C ALA A 29 1.25 -15.79 16.11
N GLY A 30 1.38 -15.54 14.81
CA GLY A 30 0.40 -15.95 13.78
C GLY A 30 -0.76 -14.98 13.60
N MET A 31 -0.66 -13.75 14.10
CA MET A 31 -1.71 -12.73 13.93
C MET A 31 -1.61 -12.02 12.58
N THR A 32 -2.76 -11.70 12.00
CA THR A 32 -2.86 -10.91 10.77
C THR A 32 -3.25 -9.47 11.10
N PHE A 33 -2.64 -8.52 10.40
CA PHE A 33 -2.87 -7.09 10.59
C PHE A 33 -3.47 -6.45 9.35
N PHE A 34 -4.36 -5.49 9.59
CA PHE A 34 -4.87 -4.57 8.59
C PHE A 34 -4.71 -3.15 9.11
N ILE A 35 -4.22 -2.25 8.25
CA ILE A 35 -4.23 -0.82 8.51
C ILE A 35 -5.45 -0.24 7.80
N LEU A 36 -6.35 0.36 8.58
CA LEU A 36 -7.44 1.18 8.08
C LEU A 36 -7.06 2.63 8.32
N THR A 37 -6.90 3.40 7.25
CA THR A 37 -6.53 4.82 7.33
C THR A 37 -7.38 5.64 6.37
N GLY A 38 -7.65 6.89 6.75
CA GLY A 38 -8.29 7.90 5.89
C GLY A 38 -7.27 8.75 5.14
N ASP A 39 -5.98 8.46 5.27
CA ASP A 39 -4.92 9.19 4.59
C ASP A 39 -4.75 8.73 3.13
N LYS A 40 -3.93 9.46 2.38
CA LYS A 40 -3.58 9.13 0.99
C LYS A 40 -2.90 7.78 0.91
N LYS A 41 -3.09 7.13 -0.24
CA LYS A 41 -2.54 5.81 -0.53
C LYS A 41 -1.01 5.80 -0.44
N GLU A 42 -0.35 6.83 -0.94
CA GLU A 42 1.12 6.92 -0.93
C GLU A 42 1.65 6.92 0.51
N THR A 43 0.99 7.67 1.41
CA THR A 43 1.34 7.69 2.84
C THR A 43 1.07 6.35 3.49
N ALA A 44 -0.09 5.73 3.22
CA ALA A 44 -0.42 4.41 3.76
C ALA A 44 0.60 3.33 3.37
N VAL A 45 1.08 3.36 2.12
CA VAL A 45 2.14 2.46 1.64
C VAL A 45 3.47 2.75 2.33
N ASN A 46 3.83 4.02 2.50
CA ASN A 46 5.06 4.40 3.20
C ASN A 46 5.03 3.93 4.66
N ILE A 47 3.95 4.20 5.38
CA ILE A 47 3.75 3.73 6.77
C ILE A 47 3.79 2.21 6.84
N GLY A 48 3.09 1.51 5.95
CA GLY A 48 3.09 0.05 5.92
C GLY A 48 4.50 -0.54 5.73
N ARG A 49 5.36 0.14 4.95
CA ARG A 49 6.77 -0.25 4.78
C ARG A 49 7.62 0.12 5.99
N SER A 50 7.46 1.31 6.54
CA SER A 50 8.21 1.78 7.71
C SER A 50 7.94 0.93 8.95
N CYS A 51 6.71 0.46 9.15
CA CYS A 51 6.34 -0.36 10.29
C CYS A 51 6.59 -1.87 10.11
N GLY A 52 7.14 -2.29 8.97
CA GLY A 52 7.43 -3.70 8.67
C GLY A 52 6.20 -4.56 8.37
N LEU A 53 5.04 -3.94 8.10
CA LEU A 53 3.84 -4.66 7.70
C LEU A 53 3.88 -5.07 6.23
N VAL A 54 4.43 -4.21 5.37
CA VAL A 54 4.53 -4.39 3.92
C VAL A 54 6.00 -4.43 3.52
N ASP A 55 6.44 -5.56 2.95
CA ASP A 55 7.82 -5.70 2.48
C ASP A 55 8.13 -4.71 1.34
N ARG A 56 9.40 -4.31 1.21
CA ARG A 56 9.79 -3.29 0.22
C ARG A 56 9.55 -3.76 -1.22
N ASP A 57 9.67 -5.05 -1.47
CA ASP A 57 9.46 -5.75 -2.73
C ASP A 57 8.05 -6.36 -2.88
N ALA A 58 7.15 -6.14 -1.92
CA ALA A 58 5.78 -6.59 -2.00
C ALA A 58 5.09 -6.04 -3.27
N LEU A 59 4.35 -6.90 -3.95
CA LEU A 59 3.48 -6.47 -5.05
C LEU A 59 2.28 -5.74 -4.47
N LEU A 60 2.17 -4.45 -4.77
CA LEU A 60 1.01 -3.66 -4.41
C LEU A 60 -0.08 -3.86 -5.47
N VAL A 61 -1.29 -4.17 -5.01
CA VAL A 61 -2.45 -4.41 -5.88
C VAL A 61 -3.54 -3.39 -5.55
N ASP A 62 -3.87 -2.56 -6.54
CA ASP A 62 -4.96 -1.60 -6.45
C ASP A 62 -6.29 -2.22 -6.84
N ILE A 63 -7.24 -2.19 -5.91
CA ILE A 63 -8.59 -2.69 -6.16
C ILE A 63 -9.43 -1.54 -6.74
N PRO A 64 -9.97 -1.70 -7.96
CA PRO A 64 -10.79 -0.66 -8.56
C PRO A 64 -12.10 -0.49 -7.80
N THR A 65 -12.48 0.75 -7.53
CA THR A 65 -13.81 1.07 -7.02
C THR A 65 -14.87 0.62 -8.01
N TYR A 66 -15.96 0.03 -7.50
CA TYR A 66 -17.11 -0.30 -8.33
C TYR A 66 -17.75 0.98 -8.87
N ASP A 67 -17.90 1.04 -10.20
CA ASP A 67 -18.58 2.12 -10.89
C ASP A 67 -19.79 1.54 -11.65
N PRO A 68 -21.03 1.77 -11.18
CA PRO A 68 -22.21 1.28 -11.86
C PRO A 68 -22.44 1.95 -13.24
N GLY A 69 -21.83 3.11 -13.50
CA GLY A 69 -21.88 3.78 -14.81
C GLY A 69 -20.91 3.21 -15.85
N ASP A 70 -19.94 2.40 -15.41
CA ASP A 70 -18.92 1.74 -16.25
C ASP A 70 -18.73 0.28 -15.82
N GLU A 71 -19.82 -0.48 -15.82
CA GLU A 71 -19.79 -1.89 -15.41
C GLU A 71 -18.79 -2.69 -16.28
N HIS A 72 -18.79 -2.47 -17.59
CA HIS A 72 -17.88 -3.17 -18.50
C HIS A 72 -16.40 -2.84 -18.21
N GLY A 73 -16.05 -1.58 -18.00
CA GLY A 73 -14.70 -1.18 -17.65
C GLY A 73 -14.26 -1.70 -16.28
N TRP A 74 -15.16 -1.75 -15.30
CA TRP A 74 -14.88 -2.36 -14.00
C TRP A 74 -14.58 -3.87 -14.13
N GLN A 75 -15.39 -4.61 -14.89
CA GLN A 75 -15.16 -6.04 -15.15
C GLN A 75 -13.80 -6.29 -15.83
N LEU A 76 -13.40 -5.46 -16.78
CA LEU A 76 -12.09 -5.54 -17.42
C LEU A 76 -10.94 -5.28 -16.43
N LYS A 77 -11.08 -4.30 -15.53
CA LYS A 77 -10.08 -4.00 -14.49
C LYS A 77 -9.96 -5.16 -13.50
N ILE A 78 -11.08 -5.74 -13.05
CA ILE A 78 -11.09 -6.89 -12.15
C ILE A 78 -10.47 -8.13 -12.81
N LYS A 79 -10.79 -8.40 -14.08
CA LYS A 79 -10.20 -9.54 -14.80
C LYS A 79 -8.68 -9.44 -14.86
N LYS A 80 -8.14 -8.27 -15.21
CA LYS A 80 -6.68 -8.02 -15.21
C LYS A 80 -6.06 -8.23 -13.83
N LEU A 81 -6.76 -7.83 -12.76
CA LEU A 81 -6.29 -8.00 -11.39
C LEU A 81 -6.22 -9.47 -10.98
N ASN A 82 -7.19 -10.28 -11.40
CA ASN A 82 -7.18 -11.73 -11.13
C ASN A 82 -6.04 -12.44 -11.87
N GLU A 83 -5.76 -12.06 -13.12
CA GLU A 83 -4.62 -12.61 -13.88
C GLU A 83 -3.26 -12.32 -13.22
N ILE A 84 -3.13 -11.20 -12.51
CA ILE A 84 -1.91 -10.87 -11.74
C ILE A 84 -1.79 -11.77 -10.50
N LYS A 85 -2.91 -12.09 -9.84
CA LYS A 85 -2.93 -12.99 -8.67
C LYS A 85 -2.53 -14.42 -9.05
N GLU A 86 -2.95 -14.90 -10.20
CA GLU A 86 -2.69 -16.28 -10.66
C GLU A 86 -1.25 -16.51 -11.16
N LYS A 87 -0.52 -15.44 -11.48
CA LYS A 87 0.88 -15.51 -11.94
C LYS A 87 1.91 -15.51 -10.80
N LYS A 88 1.46 -15.51 -9.54
CA LYS A 88 2.28 -15.65 -8.35
C LYS A 88 2.02 -16.99 -7.68
#